data_AF-A0A099S3N9-F1
#
_entry.id   AF-A0A099S3N9-F1
#
_cell.length_a   1.000
_cell.length_b   1.000
_cell.length_c   1.000
_cell.angle_alpha   90.00
_cell.angle_beta   90.00
_cell.angle_gamma   90.00
#
_symmetry.space_group_name_H-M   'P 1'
#
loop_
_entity.id
_entity.type
_entity.pdbx_description
1 polymer ?
#
loop_
_entity_poly.entity_id
_entity_poly.type
_entity_poly.pdbx_seq_one_letter_code
_entity_poly.pdbx_strand_id
1 'polypeptide(L)'
;MRTNRKLEIILHTTVLAIIIVLITLWSTGLIGLWRNGISYMAYSAKDYTDSNSHHIEGHHSVSIDLSNLESNVGKDLYNDGTHRIYVSNVINAGNINSGGYSIGFRASGQYSLNKATLISGVRHATIDNNSFASHMTAKMTAEYNGKVYNCSEKATSGLHYQDGDHFSIYVFPSEAYENREISLNEKGTLQLTVTNLYENIWSKI
;
A
#
# COMPACT_ATOMS: atom_id res chain seq x y z
N MET A 1 18.58 -57.96 0.04
CA MET A 1 17.78 -56.90 0.68
C MET A 1 16.37 -56.98 0.10
N ARG A 2 15.37 -57.46 0.85
CA ARG A 2 14.00 -57.66 0.35
C ARG A 2 13.25 -56.35 0.58
N THR A 3 13.08 -55.54 -0.46
CA THR A 3 12.36 -54.27 -0.34
C THR A 3 10.93 -54.55 0.11
N ASN A 4 10.47 -53.81 1.10
CA ASN A 4 9.19 -54.06 1.75
C ASN A 4 8.08 -53.49 0.84
N ARG A 5 7.52 -54.32 -0.04
CA ARG A 5 6.52 -53.93 -1.07
C ARG A 5 5.38 -53.04 -0.54
N LYS A 6 4.99 -53.20 0.73
CA LYS A 6 4.00 -52.33 1.40
C LYS A 6 4.53 -50.89 1.56
N LEU A 7 5.79 -50.73 1.95
CA LEU A 7 6.47 -49.44 2.06
C LEU A 7 6.57 -48.75 0.69
N GLU A 8 6.86 -49.51 -0.37
CA GLU A 8 6.89 -48.97 -1.73
C GLU A 8 5.50 -48.47 -2.16
N ILE A 9 4.44 -49.23 -1.93
CA ILE A 9 3.06 -48.79 -2.28
C ILE A 9 2.67 -47.53 -1.50
N ILE A 10 2.97 -47.47 -0.20
CA ILE A 10 2.71 -46.28 0.63
C ILE A 10 3.49 -45.07 0.09
N LEU A 11 4.75 -45.26 -0.30
CA LEU A 11 5.58 -44.19 -0.86
C LEU A 11 4.99 -43.66 -2.18
N HIS A 12 4.65 -44.55 -3.12
CA HIS A 12 4.10 -44.15 -4.42
C HIS A 12 2.75 -43.44 -4.28
N THR A 13 1.86 -43.96 -3.43
CA THR A 13 0.55 -43.34 -3.16
C THR A 13 0.71 -41.97 -2.50
N THR A 14 1.64 -41.82 -1.56
CA THR A 14 1.96 -40.53 -0.93
C THR A 14 2.49 -39.52 -1.94
N VAL A 15 3.44 -39.93 -2.79
CA VAL A 15 4.01 -39.06 -3.84
C VAL A 15 2.93 -38.62 -4.83
N LEU A 16 2.06 -39.54 -5.28
CA LEU A 16 0.97 -39.21 -6.18
C LEU A 16 -0.02 -38.22 -5.54
N ALA A 17 -0.36 -38.41 -4.26
CA ALA A 17 -1.22 -37.48 -3.53
C ALA A 17 -0.60 -36.08 -3.45
N ILE A 18 0.70 -35.98 -3.16
CA ILE A 18 1.43 -34.70 -3.16
C ILE A 18 1.37 -34.02 -4.53
N ILE A 19 1.60 -34.78 -5.61
CA ILE A 19 1.54 -34.24 -6.98
C ILE A 19 0.14 -33.71 -7.29
N ILE A 20 -0.91 -34.46 -6.96
CA ILE A 20 -2.31 -34.01 -7.17
C ILE A 20 -2.60 -32.72 -6.41
N VAL A 21 -2.17 -32.64 -5.15
CA VAL A 21 -2.32 -31.42 -4.33
C VAL A 21 -1.59 -30.24 -4.98
N LEU A 22 -0.33 -30.40 -5.38
CA LEU A 22 0.45 -29.33 -6.02
C LEU A 22 -0.17 -28.85 -7.34
N ILE A 23 -0.65 -29.76 -8.18
CA ILE A 23 -1.34 -29.42 -9.42
C ILE A 23 -2.63 -28.63 -9.12
N THR A 24 -3.38 -29.03 -8.09
CA THR A 24 -4.63 -28.36 -7.69
C THR A 24 -4.36 -26.95 -7.14
N LEU A 25 -3.32 -26.78 -6.31
CA LEU A 25 -2.94 -25.47 -5.77
C LEU A 25 -2.41 -24.53 -6.86
N TRP A 26 -1.75 -25.09 -7.88
CA TRP A 26 -1.33 -24.34 -9.05
C TRP A 26 -2.52 -23.92 -9.90
N SER A 27 -3.39 -24.86 -10.28
CA SER A 27 -4.52 -24.61 -11.20
C SER A 27 -5.55 -23.64 -10.64
N THR A 28 -5.69 -23.57 -9.32
CA THR A 28 -6.58 -22.62 -8.64
C THR A 28 -6.00 -21.21 -8.52
N GLY A 29 -4.71 -21.02 -8.82
CA GLY A 29 -4.02 -19.74 -8.63
C GLY A 29 -3.59 -19.46 -7.18
N LEU A 30 -3.83 -20.40 -6.25
CA LEU A 30 -3.53 -20.20 -4.82
C LEU A 30 -2.04 -19.99 -4.56
N ILE A 31 -1.16 -20.65 -5.31
CA ILE A 31 0.30 -20.43 -5.22
C ILE A 31 0.66 -18.99 -5.61
N GLY A 32 0.04 -18.47 -6.68
CA GLY A 32 0.25 -17.09 -7.13
C GLY A 32 -0.21 -16.08 -6.10
N LEU A 33 -1.42 -16.28 -5.55
CA LEU A 33 -1.98 -15.46 -4.50
C LEU A 33 -1.14 -15.49 -3.21
N TRP A 34 -0.68 -16.67 -2.80
CA TRP A 34 0.14 -16.82 -1.58
C TRP A 34 1.50 -16.12 -1.70
N ARG A 35 2.10 -16.13 -2.90
CA ARG A 35 3.40 -15.48 -3.12
C ARG A 35 3.28 -13.97 -3.32
N ASN A 36 2.31 -13.53 -4.11
CA ASN A 36 2.25 -12.18 -4.66
C ASN A 36 1.09 -11.32 -4.11
N GLY A 37 0.13 -11.93 -3.39
CA GLY A 37 -1.00 -11.24 -2.79
C GLY A 37 -1.85 -10.46 -3.81
N ILE A 38 -2.21 -9.22 -3.48
CA ILE A 38 -3.03 -8.33 -4.33
C ILE A 38 -2.44 -8.18 -5.75
N SER A 39 -1.11 -8.11 -5.86
CA SER A 39 -0.45 -7.93 -7.17
C SER A 39 -0.70 -9.08 -8.15
N TYR A 40 -0.99 -10.29 -7.64
CA TYR A 40 -1.41 -11.40 -8.49
C TYR A 40 -2.67 -11.06 -9.29
N MET A 41 -3.65 -10.40 -8.67
CA MET A 41 -4.91 -10.02 -9.32
C MET A 41 -4.72 -8.80 -10.20
N ALA A 42 -4.01 -7.80 -9.68
CA ALA A 42 -3.75 -6.55 -10.40
C ALA A 42 -3.02 -6.76 -11.74
N TYR A 43 -2.17 -7.78 -11.82
CA TYR A 43 -1.43 -8.12 -13.04
C TYR A 43 -2.07 -9.23 -13.89
N SER A 44 -3.24 -9.74 -13.48
CA SER A 44 -3.96 -10.81 -14.20
C SER A 44 -5.25 -10.27 -14.83
N ALA A 45 -5.12 -9.30 -15.74
CA ALA A 45 -6.24 -8.62 -16.41
C ALA A 45 -7.16 -9.54 -17.22
N LYS A 46 -6.75 -10.79 -17.50
CA LYS A 46 -7.59 -11.81 -18.15
C LYS A 46 -8.58 -12.47 -17.18
N ASP A 47 -8.24 -12.51 -15.90
CA ASP A 47 -9.00 -13.21 -14.87
C ASP A 47 -9.72 -12.24 -13.92
N TYR A 48 -9.28 -10.98 -13.85
CA TYR A 48 -9.81 -9.96 -12.93
C TYR A 48 -10.05 -8.63 -13.64
N THR A 49 -11.05 -7.88 -13.17
CA THR A 49 -11.39 -6.52 -13.59
C THR A 49 -11.28 -5.54 -12.42
N ASP A 50 -10.89 -4.29 -12.71
CA ASP A 50 -10.81 -3.16 -11.78
C ASP A 50 -11.99 -2.17 -11.90
N SER A 51 -13.03 -2.52 -12.68
CA SER A 51 -14.14 -1.64 -13.07
C SER A 51 -14.98 -1.07 -11.94
N ASN A 52 -14.98 -1.69 -10.76
CA ASN A 52 -15.72 -1.22 -9.59
C ASN A 52 -14.91 -0.25 -8.70
N SER A 53 -13.66 0.04 -9.06
CA SER A 53 -12.80 0.94 -8.29
C SER A 53 -13.26 2.39 -8.39
N HIS A 54 -13.15 3.15 -7.29
CA HIS A 54 -13.69 4.52 -7.22
C HIS A 54 -13.01 5.34 -6.12
N HIS A 55 -13.26 6.66 -6.12
CA HIS A 55 -12.81 7.54 -5.04
C HIS A 55 -13.63 7.34 -3.77
N ILE A 56 -12.95 7.39 -2.63
CA ILE A 56 -13.58 7.43 -1.31
C ILE A 56 -13.79 8.89 -0.93
N GLU A 57 -15.05 9.23 -0.64
CA GLU A 57 -15.45 10.53 -0.14
C GLU A 57 -15.03 10.72 1.32
N GLY A 58 -14.60 11.93 1.66
CA GLY A 58 -14.30 12.30 3.05
C GLY A 58 -12.95 12.99 3.25
N HIS A 59 -12.75 13.38 4.50
CA HIS A 59 -11.51 13.99 4.98
C HIS A 59 -10.97 13.12 6.11
N HIS A 60 -9.72 12.70 5.98
CA HIS A 60 -9.06 11.82 6.94
C HIS A 60 -7.85 12.54 7.51
N SER A 61 -7.66 12.46 8.82
CA SER A 61 -6.68 13.31 9.48
C SER A 61 -5.85 12.54 10.50
N VAL A 62 -4.55 12.82 10.56
CA VAL A 62 -3.61 12.23 11.52
C VAL A 62 -2.66 13.28 12.08
N SER A 63 -2.46 13.27 13.40
CA SER A 63 -1.58 14.23 14.07
C SER A 63 -0.15 13.68 14.18
N ILE A 64 0.83 14.45 13.71
CA ILE A 64 2.24 14.05 13.64
C ILE A 64 3.07 14.92 14.57
N ASP A 65 3.81 14.30 15.49
CA ASP A 65 4.72 14.97 16.40
C ASP A 65 6.10 15.13 15.75
N LEU A 66 6.48 16.38 15.45
CA LEU A 66 7.79 16.75 14.90
C LEU A 66 8.89 16.75 15.97
N SER A 67 8.51 16.71 17.25
CA SER A 67 9.45 16.62 18.37
C SER A 67 10.07 15.23 18.48
N ASN A 68 9.28 14.19 18.17
CA ASN A 68 9.69 12.79 18.15
C ASN A 68 9.13 12.08 16.90
N LEU A 69 9.91 12.03 15.83
CA LEU A 69 9.47 11.51 14.53
C LEU A 69 9.06 10.03 14.57
N GLU A 70 9.79 9.21 15.32
CA GLU A 70 9.54 7.76 15.44
C GLU A 70 8.21 7.45 16.15
N SER A 71 7.78 8.30 17.08
CA SER A 71 6.51 8.13 17.80
C SER A 71 5.26 8.13 16.91
N ASN A 72 5.42 8.56 15.65
CA ASN A 72 4.33 8.62 14.69
C ASN A 72 4.11 7.32 13.93
N VAL A 73 5.09 6.42 13.93
CA VAL A 73 4.99 5.15 13.18
C VAL A 73 3.83 4.32 13.73
N GLY A 74 2.99 3.83 12.82
CA GLY A 74 1.80 3.05 13.15
C GLY A 74 0.56 3.87 13.50
N LYS A 75 0.62 5.21 13.52
CA LYS A 75 -0.59 6.04 13.64
C LYS A 75 -1.48 5.88 12.41
N ASP A 76 -2.77 5.68 12.66
CA ASP A 76 -3.76 5.47 11.61
C ASP A 76 -4.18 6.81 11.00
N LEU A 77 -4.12 6.89 9.68
CA LEU A 77 -4.79 7.90 8.88
C LEU A 77 -6.20 7.45 8.49
N TYR A 78 -6.35 6.17 8.16
CA TYR A 78 -7.61 5.53 7.80
C TYR A 78 -7.66 4.12 8.36
N ASN A 79 -8.79 3.72 8.92
CA ASN A 79 -9.02 2.36 9.40
C ASN A 79 -10.53 2.07 9.46
N ASP A 80 -11.04 1.17 8.61
CA ASP A 80 -12.43 0.71 8.64
C ASP A 80 -12.57 -0.73 9.16
N GLY A 81 -11.50 -1.26 9.78
CA GLY A 81 -11.40 -2.65 10.24
C GLY A 81 -10.98 -3.64 9.15
N THR A 82 -11.06 -3.26 7.87
CA THR A 82 -10.70 -4.09 6.72
C THR A 82 -9.49 -3.52 5.97
N HIS A 83 -9.51 -2.22 5.73
CA HIS A 83 -8.45 -1.45 5.10
C HIS A 83 -7.81 -0.54 6.14
N ARG A 84 -6.50 -0.33 6.00
CA ARG A 84 -5.74 0.52 6.91
C ARG A 84 -4.71 1.31 6.13
N ILE A 85 -4.66 2.62 6.39
CA ILE A 85 -3.56 3.48 5.97
C ILE A 85 -2.92 4.01 7.24
N TYR A 86 -1.63 3.74 7.41
CA TYR A 86 -0.90 4.16 8.60
C TYR A 86 0.46 4.74 8.24
N VAL A 87 0.96 5.59 9.13
CA VAL A 87 2.28 6.21 9.00
C VAL A 87 3.35 5.12 9.09
N SER A 88 4.10 4.90 8.03
CA SER A 88 5.22 3.95 8.03
C SER A 88 6.51 4.59 8.54
N ASN A 89 6.69 5.89 8.28
CA ASN A 89 7.88 6.63 8.65
C ASN A 89 7.64 8.14 8.55
N VAL A 90 8.36 8.89 9.37
CA VAL A 90 8.48 10.35 9.26
C VAL A 90 9.97 10.67 9.24
N ILE A 91 10.42 11.36 8.20
CA ILE A 91 11.84 11.65 7.97
C ILE A 91 12.01 13.14 7.80
N ASN A 92 13.06 13.71 8.42
CA ASN A 92 13.61 14.99 8.05
C ASN A 92 14.94 14.76 7.34
N ALA A 93 15.02 15.12 6.06
CA ALA A 93 16.20 14.88 5.24
C ALA A 93 17.39 15.81 5.57
N GLY A 94 17.21 16.76 6.51
CA GLY A 94 18.27 17.66 6.97
C GLY A 94 18.73 18.68 5.94
N ASN A 95 18.04 18.77 4.80
CA ASN A 95 18.32 19.72 3.72
C ASN A 95 17.02 20.12 3.02
N ILE A 96 16.86 21.42 2.76
CA ILE A 96 15.69 21.99 2.06
C ILE A 96 15.63 21.46 0.61
N ASN A 97 16.78 21.30 -0.04
CA ASN A 97 16.86 20.83 -1.42
C ASN A 97 16.47 19.34 -1.59
N SER A 98 16.43 18.58 -0.49
CA SER A 98 15.92 17.20 -0.47
C SER A 98 14.48 17.11 0.04
N GLY A 99 13.81 18.26 0.24
CA GLY A 99 12.40 18.37 0.61
C GLY A 99 12.12 18.36 2.11
N GLY A 100 13.13 18.50 2.97
CA GLY A 100 12.95 18.65 4.41
C GLY A 100 12.15 17.51 5.06
N TYR A 101 10.98 17.82 5.62
CA TYR A 101 10.10 16.83 6.25
C TYR A 101 9.28 16.05 5.21
N SER A 102 9.27 14.73 5.36
CA SER A 102 8.45 13.82 4.57
C SER A 102 7.79 12.76 5.43
N ILE A 103 6.59 12.34 5.02
CA ILE A 103 5.83 11.28 5.68
C ILE A 103 5.57 10.19 4.64
N GLY A 104 5.87 8.95 5.00
CA GLY A 104 5.48 7.77 4.25
C GLY A 104 4.30 7.07 4.90
N PHE A 105 3.47 6.48 4.06
CA PHE A 105 2.28 5.73 4.41
C PHE A 105 2.34 4.34 3.81
N ARG A 106 1.95 3.35 4.61
CA ARG A 106 1.63 2.01 4.14
C ARG A 106 0.12 1.90 4.07
N ALA A 107 -0.40 1.46 2.93
CA ALA A 107 -1.79 1.06 2.77
C ALA A 107 -1.90 -0.47 2.70
N SER A 108 -2.75 -1.04 3.54
CA SER A 108 -3.06 -2.47 3.54
C SER A 108 -4.55 -2.69 3.29
N GLY A 109 -4.86 -3.70 2.52
CA GLY A 109 -6.20 -4.17 2.26
C GLY A 109 -6.31 -5.69 2.44
N GLN A 110 -7.28 -6.28 1.75
CA GLN A 110 -7.56 -7.71 1.86
C GLN A 110 -7.63 -8.36 0.48
N TYR A 111 -7.38 -9.67 0.45
CA TYR A 111 -7.51 -10.45 -0.77
C TYR A 111 -7.92 -11.89 -0.49
N SER A 112 -8.61 -12.46 -1.48
CA SER A 112 -9.08 -13.83 -1.54
C SER A 112 -9.08 -14.25 -3.00
N LEU A 113 -9.14 -15.54 -3.33
CA LEU A 113 -9.11 -16.03 -4.72
C LEU A 113 -10.09 -15.35 -5.71
N ASN A 114 -11.13 -14.67 -5.23
CA ASN A 114 -12.15 -14.05 -6.08
C ASN A 114 -12.12 -12.51 -6.05
N LYS A 115 -11.44 -11.90 -5.07
CA LYS A 115 -11.49 -10.45 -4.86
C LYS A 115 -10.28 -9.95 -4.08
N ALA A 116 -9.77 -8.78 -4.46
CA ALA A 116 -8.89 -7.96 -3.62
C ALA A 116 -9.44 -6.54 -3.51
N THR A 117 -9.29 -5.91 -2.35
CA THR A 117 -9.64 -4.52 -2.10
C THR A 117 -8.51 -3.80 -1.38
N LEU A 118 -8.23 -2.56 -1.77
CA LEU A 118 -7.20 -1.71 -1.18
C LEU A 118 -7.64 -0.25 -1.23
N ILE A 119 -7.82 0.38 -0.06
CA ILE A 119 -7.97 1.83 0.05
C ILE A 119 -6.58 2.44 0.19
N SER A 120 -6.18 3.29 -0.74
CA SER A 120 -4.86 3.93 -0.77
C SER A 120 -4.95 5.37 -1.28
N GLY A 121 -3.88 6.15 -1.07
CA GLY A 121 -3.68 7.41 -1.80
C GLY A 121 -3.30 7.20 -3.27
N VAL A 122 -3.09 5.94 -3.69
CA VAL A 122 -2.69 5.56 -5.04
C VAL A 122 -3.81 4.81 -5.75
N ARG A 123 -4.13 5.24 -6.96
CA ARG A 123 -4.93 4.45 -7.91
C ARG A 123 -4.00 3.55 -8.71
N HIS A 124 -4.35 2.28 -8.76
CA HIS A 124 -3.74 1.25 -9.57
C HIS A 124 -4.68 0.90 -10.71
N ALA A 125 -4.23 1.11 -11.95
CA ALA A 125 -5.06 0.90 -13.14
C ALA A 125 -4.34 0.04 -14.16
N THR A 126 -5.09 -0.89 -14.76
CA THR A 126 -4.68 -1.56 -15.98
C THR A 126 -4.94 -0.61 -17.15
N ILE A 127 -3.90 -0.20 -17.87
CA ILE A 127 -4.04 0.72 -19.01
C ILE A 127 -4.43 -0.08 -20.26
N ASP A 128 -3.77 -1.22 -20.48
CA ASP A 128 -4.06 -2.20 -21.55
C ASP A 128 -3.81 -3.63 -21.03
N ASN A 129 -4.05 -4.65 -21.86
CA ASN A 129 -3.87 -6.08 -21.51
C ASN A 129 -2.50 -6.47 -20.92
N ASN A 130 -1.47 -5.63 -21.04
CA ASN A 130 -0.11 -5.91 -20.58
C ASN A 130 0.55 -4.75 -19.79
N SER A 131 -0.15 -3.65 -19.52
CA SER A 131 0.44 -2.45 -18.89
C SER A 131 -0.34 -2.05 -17.65
N PHE A 132 0.42 -1.66 -16.61
CA PHE A 132 -0.12 -1.27 -15.32
C PHE A 132 0.52 0.05 -14.90
N ALA A 133 -0.29 0.94 -14.34
CA ALA A 133 0.17 2.21 -13.82
C ALA A 133 -0.37 2.48 -12.42
N SER A 134 0.43 3.21 -11.67
CA SER A 134 0.12 3.70 -10.33
C SER A 134 0.14 5.22 -10.37
N HIS A 135 -0.94 5.84 -9.90
CA HIS A 135 -1.11 7.29 -9.91
C HIS A 135 -1.50 7.78 -8.52
N MET A 136 -0.77 8.76 -7.97
CA MET A 136 -1.20 9.46 -6.77
C MET A 136 -2.52 10.17 -7.05
N THR A 137 -3.51 9.89 -6.20
CA THR A 137 -4.85 10.50 -6.24
C THR A 137 -5.14 11.31 -4.99
N ALA A 138 -4.53 10.92 -3.86
CA ALA A 138 -4.69 11.62 -2.61
C ALA A 138 -4.17 13.07 -2.72
N LYS A 139 -4.93 13.98 -2.12
CA LYS A 139 -4.54 15.37 -1.91
C LYS A 139 -4.37 15.61 -0.42
N MET A 140 -3.30 16.30 -0.05
CA MET A 140 -2.83 16.37 1.32
C MET A 140 -2.49 17.80 1.71
N THR A 141 -2.92 18.21 2.90
CA THR A 141 -2.57 19.49 3.50
C THR A 141 -2.08 19.29 4.93
N ALA A 142 -1.07 20.03 5.33
CA ALA A 142 -0.55 20.03 6.69
C ALA A 142 -0.89 21.37 7.37
N GLU A 143 -1.60 21.33 8.49
CA GLU A 143 -1.79 22.47 9.36
C GLU A 143 -0.72 22.46 10.46
N TYR A 144 0.04 23.55 10.57
CA TYR A 144 1.09 23.71 11.56
C TYR A 144 1.22 25.19 11.95
N ASN A 145 1.31 25.47 13.25
CA ASN A 145 1.36 26.83 13.80
C ASN A 145 0.27 27.78 13.25
N GLY A 146 -0.94 27.27 13.03
CA GLY A 146 -2.09 28.03 12.53
C GLY A 146 -2.04 28.37 11.03
N LYS A 147 -1.10 27.80 10.28
CA LYS A 147 -1.03 27.91 8.81
C LYS A 147 -1.26 26.56 8.16
N VAL A 148 -1.88 26.57 6.98
CA VAL A 148 -2.12 25.39 6.16
C VAL A 148 -1.17 25.39 4.97
N TYR A 149 -0.47 24.27 4.78
CA TYR A 149 0.49 24.05 3.71
C TYR A 149 -0.03 22.96 2.77
N ASN A 150 0.06 23.19 1.46
CA ASN A 150 -0.18 22.13 0.48
C ASN A 150 1.03 21.20 0.45
N CYS A 151 0.79 19.92 0.67
CA CYS A 151 1.81 18.89 0.55
C CYS A 151 2.02 18.51 -0.92
N SER A 152 3.22 18.05 -1.27
CA SER A 152 3.53 17.53 -2.61
C SER A 152 3.87 16.05 -2.58
N GLU A 153 3.61 15.36 -3.68
CA GLU A 153 4.00 13.96 -3.85
C GLU A 153 5.53 13.85 -3.77
N LYS A 154 6.00 12.88 -2.98
CA LYS A 154 7.41 12.47 -2.95
C LYS A 154 7.63 11.19 -3.74
N ALA A 155 6.82 10.18 -3.48
CA ALA A 155 6.91 8.89 -4.16
C ALA A 155 5.64 8.07 -3.99
N THR A 156 5.38 7.20 -4.96
CA THR A 156 4.41 6.11 -4.90
C THR A 156 5.10 4.79 -5.25
N SER A 157 4.50 3.67 -4.87
CA SER A 157 4.98 2.35 -5.25
C SER A 157 3.88 1.56 -5.96
N GLY A 158 4.29 0.54 -6.72
CA GLY A 158 3.39 -0.54 -7.09
C GLY A 158 3.02 -1.43 -5.90
N LEU A 159 2.27 -2.50 -6.18
CA LEU A 159 1.79 -3.50 -5.22
C LEU A 159 2.89 -4.51 -4.86
N HIS A 160 3.96 -4.06 -4.24
CA HIS A 160 5.11 -4.93 -3.92
C HIS A 160 4.98 -5.63 -2.56
N TYR A 161 4.03 -5.19 -1.72
CA TYR A 161 3.62 -5.93 -0.54
C TYR A 161 2.43 -6.82 -0.88
N GLN A 162 2.32 -7.95 -0.18
CA GLN A 162 1.23 -8.90 -0.43
C GLN A 162 -0.15 -8.25 -0.26
N ASP A 163 -0.29 -7.32 0.67
CA ASP A 163 -1.55 -6.70 1.06
C ASP A 163 -1.68 -5.23 0.63
N GLY A 164 -0.76 -4.66 -0.16
CA GLY A 164 -1.00 -3.32 -0.73
C GLY A 164 0.22 -2.55 -1.23
N ASP A 165 0.19 -1.22 -1.06
CA ASP A 165 1.23 -0.29 -1.53
C ASP A 165 1.81 0.69 -0.48
N HIS A 166 2.74 1.52 -0.92
CA HIS A 166 3.28 2.63 -0.17
C HIS A 166 3.20 3.92 -0.98
N PHE A 167 2.96 5.03 -0.29
CA PHE A 167 3.06 6.37 -0.87
C PHE A 167 3.61 7.35 0.16
N SER A 168 4.19 8.45 -0.32
CA SER A 168 4.83 9.43 0.55
C SER A 168 4.73 10.83 -0.02
N ILE A 169 4.84 11.80 0.89
CA ILE A 169 4.74 13.23 0.59
C ILE A 169 5.88 14.01 1.22
N TYR A 170 6.12 15.20 0.66
CA TYR A 170 6.76 16.29 1.35
C TYR A 170 5.70 17.10 2.11
N VAL A 171 5.97 17.37 3.38
CA VAL A 171 5.00 18.00 4.29
C VAL A 171 4.86 19.49 4.00
N PHE A 172 5.98 20.18 3.83
CA PHE A 172 6.04 21.62 3.60
C PHE A 172 6.57 21.91 2.18
N PRO A 173 5.99 22.89 1.48
CA PRO A 173 6.48 23.31 0.17
C PRO A 173 7.81 24.06 0.29
N SER A 174 8.61 24.07 -0.78
CA SER A 174 9.94 24.72 -0.79
C SER A 174 9.88 26.20 -0.41
N GLU A 175 8.85 26.90 -0.86
CA GLU A 175 8.64 28.33 -0.62
C GLU A 175 8.49 28.63 0.87
N ALA A 176 7.92 27.71 1.66
CA ALA A 176 7.78 27.90 3.11
C ALA A 176 9.15 27.91 3.82
N TYR A 177 10.11 27.14 3.31
CA TYR A 177 11.49 27.15 3.80
C TYR A 177 12.24 28.41 3.35
N GLU A 178 12.10 28.80 2.07
CA GLU A 178 12.75 29.98 1.49
C GLU A 178 12.30 31.28 2.21
N ASN A 179 11.01 31.38 2.49
CA ASN A 179 10.41 32.51 3.22
C ASN A 179 10.65 32.46 4.73
N ARG A 180 11.38 31.44 5.24
CA ARG A 180 11.66 31.21 6.67
C ARG A 180 10.41 31.09 7.53
N GLU A 181 9.31 30.59 6.96
CA GLU A 181 8.11 30.26 7.72
C GLU A 181 8.28 28.95 8.49
N ILE A 182 9.09 28.05 7.95
CA ILE A 182 9.42 26.74 8.47
C ILE A 182 10.95 26.56 8.41
N SER A 183 11.50 25.84 9.37
CA SER A 183 12.91 25.44 9.43
C SER A 183 13.05 23.92 9.37
N LEU A 184 14.30 23.43 9.36
CA LEU A 184 14.59 22.00 9.46
C LEU A 184 14.59 21.48 10.90
N ASN A 185 14.16 22.27 11.89
CA ASN A 185 14.17 21.88 13.30
C ASN A 185 12.82 22.14 13.99
N GLU A 186 11.72 22.09 13.23
CA GLU A 186 10.37 22.27 13.78
C GLU A 186 10.05 21.25 14.89
N LYS A 187 9.24 21.73 15.84
CA LYS A 187 8.80 21.00 17.04
C LYS A 187 7.31 21.17 17.25
N GLY A 188 6.71 20.29 18.05
CA GLY A 188 5.27 20.28 18.28
C GLY A 188 4.53 19.41 17.26
N THR A 189 3.22 19.61 17.17
CA THR A 189 2.33 18.73 16.43
C THR A 189 1.81 19.42 15.18
N LEU A 190 1.92 18.75 14.03
CA LEU A 190 1.21 19.13 12.82
C LEU A 190 -0.04 18.26 12.66
N GLN A 191 -1.08 18.80 12.06
CA GLN A 191 -2.27 18.06 11.68
C GLN A 191 -2.25 17.83 10.18
N LEU A 192 -2.09 16.57 9.75
CA LEU A 192 -2.22 16.22 8.34
C LEU A 192 -3.69 15.92 8.05
N THR A 193 -4.19 16.39 6.91
CA THR A 193 -5.50 16.06 6.35
C THR A 193 -5.34 15.55 4.93
N VAL A 194 -6.03 14.46 4.62
CA VAL A 194 -5.96 13.72 3.36
C VAL A 194 -7.37 13.57 2.80
N THR A 195 -7.48 13.80 1.50
CA THR A 195 -8.72 13.68 0.72
C THR A 195 -8.42 12.92 -0.57
N ASN A 196 -9.46 12.54 -1.32
CA ASN A 196 -9.35 11.82 -2.58
C ASN A 196 -8.59 10.49 -2.46
N LEU A 197 -8.79 9.76 -1.36
CA LEU A 197 -8.39 8.36 -1.31
C LEU A 197 -9.12 7.56 -2.42
N TYR A 198 -8.56 6.43 -2.81
CA TYR A 198 -9.08 5.59 -3.87
C TYR A 198 -9.22 4.15 -3.37
N GLU A 199 -10.40 3.57 -3.57
CA GLU A 199 -10.63 2.15 -3.35
C GLU A 199 -10.34 1.40 -4.65
N ASN A 200 -9.23 0.68 -4.65
CA ASN A 200 -8.84 -0.23 -5.72
C ASN A 200 -9.52 -1.59 -5.47
N ILE A 201 -10.35 -2.02 -6.41
CA ILE A 201 -11.13 -3.26 -6.31
C ILE A 201 -10.82 -4.14 -7.50
N TRP A 202 -10.20 -5.30 -7.27
CA TRP A 202 -10.05 -6.34 -8.29
C TRP A 202 -11.03 -7.46 -8.02
N SER A 203 -11.90 -7.74 -8.98
CA SER A 203 -12.88 -8.82 -8.87
C SER A 203 -12.73 -9.79 -10.03
N LYS A 204 -12.86 -11.08 -9.75
CA LYS A 204 -12.79 -12.11 -10.78
C LYS A 204 -13.90 -11.91 -11.83
N ILE A 205 -13.56 -12.06 -13.11
CA ILE A 205 -14.49 -11.94 -14.26
C ILE A 205 -15.37 -13.19 -14.36
#